data_AF-A0A208XK77-F1
#
_entry.id   AF-A0A208XK77-F1
#
_cell.length_a   1.000
_cell.length_b   1.000
_cell.length_c   1.000
_cell.angle_alpha   90.00
_cell.angle_beta   90.00
_cell.angle_gamma   90.00
#
_symmetry.space_group_name_H-M   'P 1'
#
loop_
_entity.id
_entity.type
_entity.pdbx_description
1 polymer ?
#
loop_
_entity_poly.entity_id
_entity_poly.type
_entity_poly.pdbx_seq_one_letter_code
_entity_poly.pdbx_strand_id
1 'polypeptide(L)'
;MTEKRVYNAAFFRCNAPDQSNAARKRCSPRRRSQPLAAGRPQAPGHSTEPILKHASLDSFLAQVALRDPHQPEFLQAVKEVMTSLWPFLQKHPRYAEHGLLERLVESERVIQFRVCWVDDRGQTQVNRGFRIQHNSAIGPYKGGMRLHPSVNLSILRFLAFEQTFKNSLTTLPMGGGKGGADFDPKGKSDGEVMRFCQALMLELYRHLGPDTDVPAGDIGVGAREVGFMAGMMKKLSNSAAAVFTGKGLAFGGSLMRPEATGYGTIYFAEQMLHRKSQSFDGKTVSISGSGNVAQYAAEKAMDLGAKVVTLSDSDGTLHVPGGIGIDMLKEIMDLKNVQRGRLSEFAARNKLAFEAGKRPWHIPVDIALPCATQNELDGNDAETLVRNGVLCVAEGANMPSTLEAVDVFVRAGTLYAPGKASNAGGVAVSGLEMAQNSQRLSWHHAEVDERLRAIMKDIHENCVRHGTRPDGSINYVDGANIAGFVKVADAMLAQGIY
;
A
#
# COMPACT_ATOMS: atom_id res chain seq x y z
N MET A 1 11.74 -23.46 55.89
CA MET A 1 11.02 -24.70 55.55
C MET A 1 10.79 -24.66 54.04
N THR A 2 11.75 -25.10 53.20
CA THR A 2 11.80 -26.45 52.57
C THR A 2 10.46 -26.82 51.96
N GLU A 3 10.31 -26.94 50.63
CA GLU A 3 10.94 -27.98 49.80
C GLU A 3 11.26 -27.52 48.36
N LYS A 4 12.45 -27.94 47.91
CA LYS A 4 12.87 -28.03 46.50
C LYS A 4 12.44 -29.40 45.96
N ARG A 5 11.89 -29.48 44.75
CA ARG A 5 11.89 -30.73 43.97
C ARG A 5 12.83 -30.61 42.78
N VAL A 6 13.84 -31.47 42.85
CA VAL A 6 14.85 -31.81 41.86
C VAL A 6 14.27 -32.89 40.95
N TYR A 7 14.50 -32.81 39.64
CA TYR A 7 14.52 -34.00 38.78
C TYR A 7 15.88 -34.06 38.08
N ASN A 8 16.54 -35.18 38.30
CA ASN A 8 17.90 -35.48 37.87
C ASN A 8 17.89 -36.25 36.54
N ALA A 9 19.02 -36.14 35.85
CA ALA A 9 19.37 -36.66 34.53
C ALA A 9 19.25 -38.17 34.34
N ALA A 10 19.08 -38.58 33.07
CA ALA A 10 19.48 -39.89 32.57
C ALA A 10 20.49 -39.72 31.42
N PHE A 11 21.70 -40.21 31.68
CA PHE A 11 22.82 -40.38 30.77
C PHE A 11 22.52 -41.51 29.76
N PHE A 12 22.91 -41.33 28.50
CA PHE A 12 23.39 -42.43 27.65
C PHE A 12 24.61 -41.95 26.85
N ARG A 13 25.73 -42.64 27.07
CA ARG A 13 26.98 -42.58 26.31
C ARG A 13 27.35 -44.01 25.91
N CYS A 14 28.25 -44.12 24.93
CA CYS A 14 28.94 -45.31 24.40
C CYS A 14 28.19 -45.99 23.23
N ASN A 15 28.79 -46.37 22.10
CA ASN A 15 30.19 -46.44 21.66
C ASN A 15 30.26 -46.45 20.12
N ALA A 16 31.34 -45.90 19.57
CA ALA A 16 31.83 -46.21 18.22
C ALA A 16 32.67 -47.51 18.25
N PRO A 17 32.96 -48.11 17.07
CA PRO A 17 34.26 -48.68 16.84
C PRO A 17 34.93 -48.18 15.55
N ASP A 18 36.09 -47.59 15.80
CA ASP A 18 37.39 -47.60 15.12
C ASP A 18 37.66 -48.22 13.71
N GLN A 19 38.54 -47.48 13.02
CA GLN A 19 39.77 -47.89 12.33
C GLN A 19 39.87 -48.12 10.79
N SER A 20 40.89 -47.42 10.25
CA SER A 20 41.68 -47.63 9.01
C SER A 20 41.01 -47.20 7.69
N ASN A 21 41.70 -46.62 6.69
CA ASN A 21 43.07 -46.84 6.26
C ASN A 21 43.61 -45.69 5.37
N ALA A 22 44.93 -45.68 5.21
CA ALA A 22 45.82 -44.67 4.64
C ALA A 22 45.66 -44.32 3.14
N ALA A 23 46.03 -43.06 2.86
CA ALA A 23 46.90 -42.58 1.77
C ALA A 23 46.69 -43.07 0.32
N ARG A 24 46.30 -42.14 -0.57
CA ARG A 24 46.82 -42.09 -1.95
C ARG A 24 47.13 -40.65 -2.36
N LYS A 25 48.43 -40.32 -2.33
CA LYS A 25 49.05 -39.20 -3.05
C LYS A 25 48.84 -39.39 -4.55
N ARG A 26 48.31 -38.38 -5.25
CA ARG A 26 48.48 -38.24 -6.71
C ARG A 26 49.29 -36.99 -7.00
N CYS A 27 50.44 -37.22 -7.65
CA CYS A 27 51.32 -36.19 -8.20
C CYS A 27 50.61 -35.44 -9.34
N SER A 28 50.77 -34.11 -9.37
CA SER A 28 50.61 -33.29 -10.57
C SER A 28 51.96 -32.65 -10.93
N PRO A 29 52.33 -32.53 -12.22
CA PRO A 29 53.67 -32.15 -12.61
C PRO A 29 53.88 -30.62 -12.60
N ARG A 30 55.11 -30.27 -12.21
CA ARG A 30 55.77 -28.96 -12.18
C ARG A 30 55.40 -28.07 -13.38
N ARG A 31 54.89 -26.86 -13.12
CA ARG A 31 54.95 -25.73 -14.06
C ARG A 31 56.25 -24.97 -13.86
N ARG A 32 56.96 -24.75 -14.96
CA ARG A 32 58.22 -24.01 -15.08
C ARG A 32 58.01 -22.54 -14.70
N SER A 33 58.94 -22.02 -13.91
CA SER A 33 59.17 -20.61 -13.64
C SER A 33 59.58 -19.85 -14.91
N GLN A 34 58.91 -18.75 -15.20
CA GLN A 34 59.37 -17.70 -16.14
C GLN A 34 59.62 -16.40 -15.36
N PRO A 35 60.56 -15.54 -15.80
CA PRO A 35 61.06 -14.43 -15.00
C PRO A 35 60.15 -13.19 -15.06
N LEU A 36 60.21 -12.42 -13.96
CA LEU A 36 59.60 -11.11 -13.77
C LEU A 36 60.03 -10.13 -14.87
N ALA A 37 59.06 -9.57 -15.59
CA ALA A 37 59.26 -8.46 -16.51
C ALA A 37 58.59 -7.18 -15.96
N ALA A 38 59.29 -6.08 -16.19
CA ALA A 38 59.13 -4.74 -15.62
C ALA A 38 57.75 -4.08 -15.87
N GLY A 39 57.49 -3.06 -15.03
CA GLY A 39 56.22 -2.35 -14.87
C GLY A 39 55.57 -1.81 -16.14
N ARG A 40 54.24 -1.89 -16.15
CA ARG A 40 53.37 -1.12 -17.05
C ARG A 40 52.97 0.18 -16.36
N PRO A 41 52.99 1.33 -17.06
CA PRO A 41 52.47 2.58 -16.51
C PRO A 41 50.96 2.47 -16.30
N GLN A 42 50.49 2.94 -15.14
CA GLN A 42 49.08 3.10 -14.84
C GLN A 42 48.45 4.06 -15.87
N ALA A 43 47.40 3.61 -16.53
CA ALA A 43 46.55 4.49 -17.33
C ALA A 43 45.87 5.51 -16.40
N PRO A 44 45.73 6.78 -16.80
CA PRO A 44 45.09 7.80 -15.99
C PRO A 44 43.64 7.39 -15.71
N GLY A 45 43.27 7.37 -14.44
CA GLY A 45 41.91 7.07 -14.00
C GLY A 45 40.94 8.06 -14.64
N HIS A 46 40.08 7.58 -15.51
CA HIS A 46 38.86 8.29 -15.86
C HIS A 46 37.96 8.29 -14.63
N SER A 47 37.92 9.42 -13.93
CA SER A 47 36.78 9.79 -13.08
C SER A 47 35.59 10.05 -14.00
N THR A 48 34.94 8.99 -14.49
CA THR A 48 33.60 9.13 -15.06
C THR A 48 32.66 9.35 -13.88
N GLU A 49 32.37 10.61 -13.57
CA GLU A 49 31.12 10.90 -12.86
C GLU A 49 30.00 10.19 -13.61
N PRO A 50 29.14 9.39 -12.97
CA PRO A 50 28.14 8.64 -13.71
C PRO A 50 27.13 9.64 -14.27
N ILE A 51 27.25 9.90 -15.56
CA ILE A 51 26.31 10.75 -16.29
C ILE A 51 25.02 9.94 -16.37
N LEU A 52 23.95 10.46 -15.77
CA LEU A 52 22.59 9.96 -15.95
C LEU A 52 22.36 9.73 -17.45
N LYS A 53 21.95 8.53 -17.84
CA LYS A 53 21.66 8.19 -19.26
C LYS A 53 20.70 9.19 -19.90
N HIS A 54 19.82 9.78 -19.09
CA HIS A 54 18.93 10.87 -19.46
C HIS A 54 19.50 12.20 -19.01
N ALA A 55 19.63 13.14 -19.95
CA ALA A 55 20.13 14.48 -19.69
C ALA A 55 19.20 15.30 -18.76
N SER A 56 17.91 14.96 -18.71
CA SER A 56 16.90 15.63 -17.87
C SER A 56 15.73 14.71 -17.54
N LEU A 57 14.92 15.11 -16.55
CA LEU A 57 13.65 14.46 -16.21
C LEU A 57 12.73 14.42 -17.44
N ASP A 58 12.60 15.53 -18.15
CA ASP A 58 11.76 15.61 -19.35
C ASP A 58 12.21 14.65 -20.45
N SER A 59 13.52 14.44 -20.61
CA SER A 59 14.06 13.47 -21.56
C SER A 59 13.68 12.04 -21.18
N PHE A 60 13.74 11.68 -19.90
CA PHE A 60 13.30 10.38 -19.41
C PHE A 60 11.79 10.19 -19.61
N LEU A 61 10.98 11.15 -19.18
CA LEU A 61 9.51 11.10 -19.31
C LEU A 61 9.06 11.04 -20.77
N ALA A 62 9.72 11.77 -21.67
CA ALA A 62 9.46 11.70 -23.11
C ALA A 62 9.73 10.29 -23.65
N GLN A 63 10.80 9.61 -23.20
CA GLN A 63 11.06 8.24 -23.62
C GLN A 63 10.00 7.26 -23.12
N VAL A 64 9.56 7.39 -21.87
CA VAL A 64 8.46 6.56 -21.32
C VAL A 64 7.17 6.79 -22.13
N ALA A 65 6.85 8.05 -22.42
CA ALA A 65 5.67 8.42 -23.21
C ALA A 65 5.70 7.88 -24.65
N LEU A 66 6.87 7.71 -25.26
CA LEU A 66 6.98 7.13 -26.61
C LEU A 66 6.48 5.67 -26.68
N ARG A 67 6.62 4.90 -25.59
CA ARG A 67 6.12 3.51 -25.56
C ARG A 67 4.64 3.42 -25.20
N ASP A 68 4.16 4.33 -24.36
CA ASP A 68 2.81 4.28 -23.79
C ASP A 68 2.01 5.58 -24.06
N PRO A 69 1.91 6.09 -25.32
CA PRO A 69 1.40 7.44 -25.60
C PRO A 69 -0.08 7.65 -25.24
N HIS A 70 -0.85 6.58 -25.04
CA HIS A 70 -2.28 6.63 -24.74
C HIS A 70 -2.60 6.14 -23.32
N GLN A 71 -1.63 6.22 -22.41
CA GLN A 71 -1.81 5.83 -21.00
C GLN A 71 -1.66 7.02 -20.05
N PRO A 72 -2.60 7.98 -20.08
CA PRO A 72 -2.43 9.25 -19.36
C PRO A 72 -2.32 9.07 -17.85
N GLU A 73 -3.11 8.17 -17.24
CA GLU A 73 -3.05 7.89 -15.81
C GLU A 73 -1.69 7.31 -15.40
N PHE A 74 -1.15 6.38 -16.19
CA PHE A 74 0.17 5.80 -15.93
C PHE A 74 1.29 6.84 -16.09
N LEU A 75 1.27 7.63 -17.17
CA LEU A 75 2.27 8.67 -17.42
C LEU A 75 2.25 9.76 -16.35
N GLN A 76 1.05 10.12 -15.85
CA GLN A 76 0.92 11.06 -14.74
C GLN A 76 1.62 10.53 -13.49
N ALA A 77 1.37 9.28 -13.10
CA ALA A 77 1.97 8.70 -11.90
C ALA A 77 3.50 8.58 -12.01
N VAL A 78 4.02 8.19 -13.18
CA VAL A 78 5.47 8.18 -13.42
C VAL A 78 6.04 9.59 -13.29
N LYS A 79 5.38 10.60 -13.86
CA LYS A 79 5.82 12.00 -13.75
C LYS A 79 5.85 12.46 -12.29
N GLU A 80 4.81 12.20 -11.50
CA GLU A 80 4.72 12.61 -10.09
C GLU A 80 5.84 11.98 -9.24
N VAL A 81 6.03 10.66 -9.37
CA VAL A 81 7.09 9.94 -8.64
C VAL A 81 8.47 10.40 -9.09
N MET A 82 8.72 10.48 -10.40
CA MET A 82 10.04 10.85 -10.91
C MET A 82 10.40 12.31 -10.62
N THR A 83 9.44 13.22 -10.57
CA THR A 83 9.66 14.60 -10.14
C THR A 83 10.18 14.66 -8.71
N SER A 84 9.61 13.84 -7.81
CA SER A 84 10.06 13.74 -6.42
C SER A 84 11.44 13.08 -6.30
N LEU A 85 11.72 12.07 -7.14
CA LEU A 85 12.97 11.30 -7.08
C LEU A 85 14.14 12.01 -7.77
N TRP A 86 13.91 12.87 -8.76
CA TRP A 86 14.98 13.42 -9.60
C TRP A 86 16.10 14.11 -8.82
N PRO A 87 15.81 15.00 -7.83
CA PRO A 87 16.85 15.63 -7.03
C PRO A 87 17.66 14.62 -6.19
N PHE A 88 17.03 13.53 -5.76
CA PHE A 88 17.69 12.44 -5.05
C PHE A 88 18.60 11.65 -6.00
N LEU A 89 18.11 11.30 -7.19
CA LEU A 89 18.86 10.56 -8.20
C LEU A 89 20.12 11.30 -8.66
N GLN A 90 20.05 12.64 -8.80
CA GLN A 90 21.23 13.47 -9.11
C GLN A 90 22.33 13.39 -8.04
N LYS A 91 21.96 13.22 -6.77
CA LYS A 91 22.90 13.07 -5.65
C LYS A 91 23.38 11.64 -5.46
N HIS A 92 22.65 10.67 -6.02
CA HIS A 92 22.89 9.24 -5.85
C HIS A 92 22.91 8.53 -7.21
N PRO A 93 23.92 8.80 -8.05
CA PRO A 93 23.93 8.36 -9.44
C PRO A 93 23.96 6.82 -9.62
N ARG A 94 24.32 6.06 -8.57
CA ARG A 94 24.21 4.60 -8.54
C ARG A 94 22.81 4.08 -8.92
N TYR A 95 21.78 4.86 -8.61
CA TYR A 95 20.38 4.50 -8.90
C TYR A 95 19.96 4.76 -10.35
N ALA A 96 20.89 5.19 -11.19
CA ALA A 96 20.71 5.27 -12.64
C ALA A 96 21.56 4.24 -13.40
N GLU A 97 22.38 3.46 -12.68
CA GLU A 97 23.16 2.38 -13.28
C GLU A 97 22.25 1.25 -13.77
N HIS A 98 22.74 0.48 -14.75
CA HIS A 98 22.05 -0.69 -15.28
C HIS A 98 20.60 -0.44 -15.74
N GLY A 99 20.29 0.78 -16.20
CA GLY A 99 18.97 1.17 -16.66
C GLY A 99 17.88 0.95 -15.61
N LEU A 100 18.21 1.18 -14.32
CA LEU A 100 17.33 0.87 -13.21
C LEU A 100 15.96 1.57 -13.32
N LEU A 101 15.95 2.84 -13.71
CA LEU A 101 14.71 3.62 -13.81
C LEU A 101 13.83 3.11 -14.95
N GLU A 102 14.41 2.77 -16.10
CA GLU A 102 13.70 2.21 -17.24
C GLU A 102 13.12 0.83 -16.91
N ARG A 103 13.87 -0.01 -16.19
CA ARG A 103 13.38 -1.31 -15.71
C ARG A 103 12.29 -1.16 -14.66
N LEU A 104 12.37 -0.14 -13.81
CA LEU A 104 11.38 0.09 -12.76
C LEU A 104 10.04 0.57 -13.31
N VAL A 105 10.04 1.44 -14.33
CA VAL A 105 8.77 1.94 -14.90
C VAL A 105 8.10 0.91 -15.82
N GLU A 106 8.85 -0.03 -16.38
CA GLU A 106 8.29 -1.13 -17.16
C GLU A 106 7.78 -2.24 -16.22
N SER A 107 6.54 -2.69 -16.43
CA SER A 107 6.01 -3.78 -15.59
C SER A 107 6.66 -5.10 -15.97
N GLU A 108 7.13 -5.88 -14.98
CA GLU A 108 7.74 -7.21 -15.22
C GLU A 108 6.84 -8.12 -16.06
N ARG A 109 5.52 -8.06 -15.85
CA ARG A 109 4.55 -8.78 -16.68
C ARG A 109 3.16 -8.13 -16.69
N VAL A 110 2.53 -8.12 -17.87
CA VAL A 110 1.13 -7.69 -18.07
C VAL A 110 0.36 -8.83 -18.72
N ILE A 111 -0.75 -9.23 -18.08
CA ILE A 111 -1.62 -10.29 -18.57
C ILE A 111 -2.98 -9.66 -18.86
N GLN A 112 -3.41 -9.69 -20.12
CA GLN A 112 -4.72 -9.27 -20.57
C GLN A 112 -5.45 -10.46 -21.16
N PHE A 113 -6.69 -10.70 -20.75
CA PHE A 113 -7.44 -11.89 -21.16
C PHE A 113 -8.94 -11.63 -21.26
N ARG A 114 -9.63 -12.53 -21.97
CA ARG A 114 -11.09 -12.49 -22.14
C ARG A 114 -11.78 -13.21 -20.97
N VAL A 115 -12.87 -12.65 -20.48
CA VAL A 115 -13.75 -13.28 -19.48
C VAL A 115 -15.15 -13.43 -20.08
N CYS A 116 -15.56 -14.66 -20.37
CA CYS A 116 -16.91 -14.98 -20.85
C CYS A 116 -17.74 -15.58 -19.71
N TRP A 117 -18.96 -15.09 -19.53
CA TRP A 117 -19.86 -15.54 -18.48
C TRP A 117 -21.32 -15.43 -18.95
N VAL A 118 -22.26 -16.00 -18.19
CA VAL A 118 -23.69 -16.01 -18.54
C VAL A 118 -24.48 -15.26 -17.47
N ASP A 119 -25.33 -14.33 -17.89
CA ASP A 119 -26.19 -13.54 -17.00
C ASP A 119 -27.42 -14.32 -16.53
N ASP A 120 -28.23 -13.75 -15.64
CA ASP A 120 -29.42 -14.44 -15.12
C ASP A 120 -30.51 -14.69 -16.17
N ARG A 121 -30.40 -14.06 -17.36
CA ARG A 121 -31.31 -14.23 -18.50
C ARG A 121 -30.77 -15.24 -19.52
N GLY A 122 -29.68 -15.93 -19.20
CA GLY A 122 -29.04 -16.90 -20.08
C GLY A 122 -28.26 -16.26 -21.23
N GLN A 123 -28.05 -14.94 -21.23
CA GLN A 123 -27.26 -14.26 -22.27
C GLN A 123 -25.78 -14.36 -21.97
N THR A 124 -24.98 -14.63 -23.01
CA THR A 124 -23.53 -14.63 -22.88
C THR A 124 -23.01 -13.19 -22.89
N GLN A 125 -22.20 -12.88 -21.89
CA GLN A 125 -21.55 -11.59 -21.69
C GLN A 125 -20.03 -11.77 -21.83
N VAL A 126 -19.34 -10.71 -22.28
CA VAL A 126 -17.89 -10.72 -22.47
C VAL A 126 -17.28 -9.47 -21.87
N ASN A 127 -16.25 -9.66 -21.06
CA ASN A 127 -15.48 -8.60 -20.42
C ASN A 127 -13.99 -8.81 -20.65
N ARG A 128 -13.21 -7.75 -20.42
CA ARG A 128 -11.75 -7.80 -20.43
C ARG A 128 -11.23 -7.90 -19.00
N GLY A 129 -10.40 -8.91 -18.74
CA GLY A 129 -9.67 -9.09 -17.49
C GLY A 129 -8.20 -8.71 -17.62
N PHE A 130 -7.60 -8.28 -16.51
CA PHE A 130 -6.21 -7.85 -16.43
C PHE A 130 -5.55 -8.32 -15.14
N ARG A 131 -4.25 -8.63 -15.22
CA ARG A 131 -3.34 -8.69 -14.08
C ARG A 131 -1.97 -8.09 -14.46
N ILE A 132 -1.60 -7.03 -13.74
CA ILE A 132 -0.32 -6.33 -13.84
C ILE A 132 0.55 -6.80 -12.67
N GLN A 133 1.60 -7.52 -13.01
CA GLN A 133 2.65 -8.00 -12.13
C GLN A 133 3.82 -7.04 -12.31
N HIS A 134 3.83 -5.96 -11.53
CA HIS A 134 4.66 -4.80 -11.85
C HIS A 134 6.11 -5.00 -11.41
N ASN A 135 6.34 -5.32 -10.13
CA ASN A 135 7.68 -5.51 -9.60
C ASN A 135 7.68 -6.56 -8.48
N SER A 136 8.59 -7.53 -8.55
CA SER A 136 8.73 -8.60 -7.55
C SER A 136 10.02 -8.53 -6.74
N ALA A 137 10.80 -7.44 -6.85
CA ALA A 137 12.13 -7.34 -6.27
C ALA A 137 12.16 -7.55 -4.75
N ILE A 138 11.09 -7.21 -4.04
CA ILE A 138 11.02 -7.31 -2.56
C ILE A 138 10.05 -8.38 -2.06
N GLY A 139 9.49 -9.20 -2.94
CA GLY A 139 8.54 -10.27 -2.59
C GLY A 139 7.49 -10.54 -3.67
N PRO A 140 6.51 -11.43 -3.42
CA PRO A 140 5.45 -11.73 -4.39
C PRO A 140 4.65 -10.48 -4.76
N TYR A 141 4.14 -10.42 -5.99
CA TYR A 141 3.32 -9.30 -6.44
C TYR A 141 2.10 -9.15 -5.53
N LYS A 142 1.85 -7.94 -5.03
CA LYS A 142 0.74 -7.68 -4.12
C LYS A 142 -0.07 -6.47 -4.60
N GLY A 143 -1.36 -6.69 -4.81
CA GLY A 143 -2.32 -5.60 -4.94
C GLY A 143 -3.72 -6.03 -5.36
N GLY A 144 -4.69 -5.14 -5.13
CA GLY A 144 -6.11 -5.44 -5.28
C GLY A 144 -6.58 -5.72 -6.71
N MET A 145 -7.77 -6.32 -6.81
CA MET A 145 -8.56 -6.50 -8.03
C MET A 145 -9.67 -5.45 -8.07
N ARG A 146 -9.81 -4.70 -9.17
CA ARG A 146 -10.88 -3.69 -9.36
C ARG A 146 -11.90 -4.14 -10.41
N LEU A 147 -13.19 -4.09 -10.07
CA LEU A 147 -14.29 -4.33 -11.01
C LEU A 147 -15.06 -3.03 -11.19
N HIS A 148 -14.83 -2.37 -12.33
CA HIS A 148 -15.48 -1.10 -12.63
C HIS A 148 -15.48 -0.88 -14.16
N PRO A 149 -16.56 -0.34 -14.76
CA PRO A 149 -16.65 -0.16 -16.21
C PRO A 149 -15.58 0.76 -16.81
N SER A 150 -14.93 1.60 -16.00
CA SER A 150 -13.81 2.45 -16.47
C SER A 150 -12.46 1.73 -16.54
N VAL A 151 -12.32 0.52 -15.99
CA VAL A 151 -11.04 -0.18 -15.90
C VAL A 151 -10.44 -0.37 -17.28
N ASN A 152 -9.18 0.05 -17.42
CA ASN A 152 -8.36 -0.14 -18.61
C ASN A 152 -6.90 -0.40 -18.20
N LEU A 153 -6.02 -0.68 -19.18
CA LEU A 153 -4.61 -0.97 -18.92
C LEU A 153 -3.87 0.20 -18.26
N SER A 154 -4.11 1.44 -18.70
CA SER A 154 -3.47 2.65 -18.17
C SER A 154 -3.74 2.81 -16.68
N ILE A 155 -5.02 2.72 -16.28
CA ILE A 155 -5.44 2.82 -14.87
C ILE A 155 -4.78 1.73 -14.03
N LEU A 156 -4.72 0.49 -14.52
CA LEU A 156 -4.15 -0.61 -13.75
C LEU A 156 -2.62 -0.56 -13.67
N ARG A 157 -1.92 -0.09 -14.72
CA ARG A 157 -0.47 0.16 -14.67
C ARG A 157 -0.14 1.27 -13.69
N PHE A 158 -0.89 2.36 -13.72
CA PHE A 158 -0.82 3.43 -12.71
C PHE A 158 -0.92 2.85 -11.29
N LEU A 159 -2.00 2.13 -11.00
CA LEU A 159 -2.25 1.62 -9.65
C LEU A 159 -1.18 0.59 -9.24
N ALA A 160 -0.68 -0.24 -10.15
CA ALA A 160 0.37 -1.22 -9.86
C ALA A 160 1.73 -0.56 -9.58
N PHE A 161 2.06 0.51 -10.31
CA PHE A 161 3.27 1.31 -10.10
C PHE A 161 3.27 1.94 -8.70
N GLU A 162 2.21 2.66 -8.31
CA GLU A 162 2.07 3.22 -6.96
C GLU A 162 2.05 2.13 -5.86
N GLN A 163 1.41 0.99 -6.14
CA GLN A 163 1.34 -0.12 -5.18
C GLN A 163 2.72 -0.68 -4.84
N THR A 164 3.68 -0.62 -5.77
CA THR A 164 5.06 -1.07 -5.56
C THR A 164 5.74 -0.26 -4.45
N PHE A 165 5.68 1.07 -4.54
CA PHE A 165 6.29 1.95 -3.53
C PHE A 165 5.52 1.91 -2.21
N LYS A 166 4.18 1.86 -2.28
CA LYS A 166 3.33 1.73 -1.08
C LYS A 166 3.64 0.43 -0.31
N ASN A 167 3.82 -0.69 -1.01
CA ASN A 167 4.15 -1.96 -0.36
C ASN A 167 5.58 -1.95 0.19
N SER A 168 6.52 -1.37 -0.55
CA SER A 168 7.90 -1.18 -0.11
C SER A 168 7.99 -0.47 1.24
N LEU A 169 7.21 0.61 1.41
CA LEU A 169 7.15 1.40 2.64
C LEU A 169 6.76 0.59 3.88
N THR A 170 5.90 -0.42 3.74
CA THR A 170 5.39 -1.22 4.87
C THR A 170 6.44 -2.03 5.62
N THR A 171 7.70 -2.02 5.16
CA THR A 171 8.82 -2.88 5.61
C THR A 171 8.65 -4.37 5.32
N LEU A 172 7.43 -4.86 5.10
CA LEU A 172 7.11 -6.24 4.75
C LEU A 172 7.63 -6.66 3.36
N PRO A 173 7.81 -7.97 3.11
CA PRO A 173 8.30 -8.50 1.84
C PRO A 173 7.17 -8.66 0.81
N MET A 174 6.73 -7.55 0.22
CA MET A 174 5.64 -7.52 -0.77
C MET A 174 6.03 -6.71 -1.99
N GLY A 175 6.08 -7.34 -3.16
CA GLY A 175 6.21 -6.67 -4.45
C GLY A 175 4.95 -5.88 -4.81
N GLY A 176 4.88 -5.29 -6.00
CA GLY A 176 3.73 -4.50 -6.45
C GLY A 176 2.97 -5.13 -7.61
N GLY A 177 1.65 -5.04 -7.56
CA GLY A 177 0.79 -5.46 -8.66
C GLY A 177 -0.61 -4.84 -8.57
N LYS A 178 -1.41 -5.05 -9.62
CA LYS A 178 -2.83 -4.70 -9.63
C LYS A 178 -3.56 -5.54 -10.67
N GLY A 179 -4.85 -5.75 -10.50
CA GLY A 179 -5.65 -6.38 -11.55
C GLY A 179 -7.07 -5.87 -11.54
N GLY A 180 -7.89 -6.43 -12.42
CA GLY A 180 -9.27 -6.04 -12.51
C GLY A 180 -9.94 -6.46 -13.79
N ALA A 181 -11.16 -5.98 -13.97
CA ALA A 181 -11.91 -6.12 -15.21
C ALA A 181 -12.86 -4.94 -15.41
N ASP A 182 -13.23 -4.69 -16.67
CA ASP A 182 -14.24 -3.71 -17.07
C ASP A 182 -15.69 -4.14 -16.74
N PHE A 183 -15.85 -5.15 -15.88
CA PHE A 183 -17.13 -5.63 -15.39
C PHE A 183 -17.73 -4.65 -14.37
N ASP A 184 -19.01 -4.30 -14.57
CA ASP A 184 -19.77 -3.48 -13.63
C ASP A 184 -20.59 -4.37 -12.68
N PRO A 185 -20.23 -4.46 -11.38
CA PRO A 185 -20.99 -5.23 -10.39
C PRO A 185 -22.32 -4.57 -10.02
N LYS A 186 -22.54 -3.28 -10.36
CA LYS A 186 -23.78 -2.59 -10.05
C LYS A 186 -24.95 -3.22 -10.82
N GLY A 187 -26.05 -3.43 -10.10
CA GLY A 187 -27.26 -4.04 -10.64
C GLY A 187 -27.14 -5.53 -10.96
N LYS A 188 -26.03 -6.19 -10.60
CA LYS A 188 -25.85 -7.65 -10.77
C LYS A 188 -26.34 -8.42 -9.55
N SER A 189 -26.91 -9.59 -9.79
CA SER A 189 -27.25 -10.52 -8.71
C SER A 189 -25.99 -11.16 -8.10
N ASP A 190 -26.12 -11.73 -6.91
CA ASP A 190 -25.04 -12.51 -6.29
C ASP A 190 -24.59 -13.67 -7.19
N GLY A 191 -25.54 -14.29 -7.92
CA GLY A 191 -25.27 -15.37 -8.87
C GLY A 191 -24.44 -14.90 -10.07
N GLU A 192 -24.79 -13.75 -10.65
CA GLU A 192 -24.03 -13.15 -11.75
C GLU A 192 -22.61 -12.79 -11.34
N VAL A 193 -22.44 -12.15 -10.17
CA VAL A 193 -21.12 -11.80 -9.64
C VAL A 193 -20.29 -13.06 -9.35
N MET A 194 -20.90 -14.10 -8.78
CA MET A 194 -20.22 -15.38 -8.56
C MET A 194 -19.76 -16.03 -9.87
N ARG A 195 -20.64 -16.12 -10.88
CA ARG A 195 -20.29 -16.69 -12.20
C ARG A 195 -19.19 -15.88 -12.88
N PHE A 196 -19.24 -14.55 -12.79
CA PHE A 196 -18.18 -13.68 -13.29
C PHE A 196 -16.84 -13.94 -12.58
N CYS A 197 -16.82 -13.96 -11.23
CA CYS A 197 -15.60 -14.22 -10.46
C CYS A 197 -15.00 -15.59 -10.78
N GLN A 198 -15.84 -16.62 -10.95
CA GLN A 198 -15.39 -17.95 -11.35
C GLN A 198 -14.80 -17.95 -12.76
N ALA A 199 -15.48 -17.30 -13.72
CA ALA A 199 -14.99 -17.15 -15.09
C ALA A 199 -13.66 -16.39 -15.18
N LEU A 200 -13.51 -15.33 -14.38
CA LEU A 200 -12.25 -14.59 -14.23
C LEU A 200 -11.13 -15.52 -13.73
N MET A 201 -11.42 -16.33 -12.71
CA MET A 201 -10.45 -17.24 -12.11
C MET A 201 -10.07 -18.43 -12.98
N LEU A 202 -10.92 -18.85 -13.93
CA LEU A 202 -10.57 -19.91 -14.90
C LEU A 202 -9.31 -19.59 -15.70
N GLU A 203 -9.03 -18.30 -15.93
CA GLU A 203 -7.77 -17.87 -16.52
C GLU A 203 -6.77 -17.41 -15.46
N LEU A 204 -7.20 -16.57 -14.51
CA LEU A 204 -6.28 -15.90 -13.59
C LEU A 204 -5.50 -16.87 -12.68
N TYR A 205 -6.07 -18.02 -12.29
CA TYR A 205 -5.47 -18.92 -11.28
C TYR A 205 -4.05 -19.38 -11.62
N ARG A 206 -3.74 -19.58 -12.91
CA ARG A 206 -2.43 -20.10 -13.37
C ARG A 206 -1.30 -19.08 -13.23
N HIS A 207 -1.65 -17.82 -12.97
CA HIS A 207 -0.72 -16.70 -12.85
C HIS A 207 -0.53 -16.25 -11.39
N LEU A 208 -1.26 -16.86 -10.45
CA LEU A 208 -1.26 -16.54 -9.03
C LEU A 208 -0.58 -17.63 -8.19
N GLY A 209 -0.22 -17.28 -6.96
CA GLY A 209 0.36 -18.23 -6.01
C GLY A 209 0.79 -17.53 -4.72
N PRO A 210 0.89 -18.27 -3.60
CA PRO A 210 1.25 -17.68 -2.30
C PRO A 210 2.63 -16.98 -2.33
N ASP A 211 3.56 -17.49 -3.15
CA ASP A 211 4.91 -16.96 -3.32
C ASP A 211 5.13 -16.33 -4.71
N THR A 212 4.04 -16.10 -5.46
CA THR A 212 4.09 -15.52 -6.81
C THR A 212 3.34 -14.19 -6.84
N ASP A 213 2.01 -14.24 -6.67
CA ASP A 213 1.11 -13.09 -6.79
C ASP A 213 -0.12 -13.31 -5.91
N VAL A 214 -0.33 -12.40 -4.96
CA VAL A 214 -1.38 -12.47 -3.93
C VAL A 214 -2.34 -11.28 -4.05
N PRO A 215 -3.45 -11.39 -4.81
CA PRO A 215 -4.39 -10.28 -4.96
C PRO A 215 -5.20 -9.98 -3.69
N ALA A 216 -6.01 -8.92 -3.76
CA ALA A 216 -6.91 -8.48 -2.68
C ALA A 216 -8.18 -7.84 -3.24
N GLY A 217 -9.03 -7.30 -2.37
CA GLY A 217 -10.13 -6.42 -2.76
C GLY A 217 -9.69 -5.02 -3.23
N ASP A 218 -10.57 -4.35 -3.97
CA ASP A 218 -10.50 -2.94 -4.37
C ASP A 218 -11.94 -2.49 -4.76
N ILE A 219 -12.11 -1.37 -5.48
CA ILE A 219 -13.42 -0.91 -5.95
C ILE A 219 -14.11 -2.04 -6.74
N GLY A 220 -15.34 -2.37 -6.35
CA GLY A 220 -16.11 -3.46 -6.95
C GLY A 220 -15.72 -4.87 -6.54
N VAL A 221 -14.72 -5.03 -5.67
CA VAL A 221 -14.27 -6.33 -5.12
C VAL A 221 -14.18 -6.24 -3.59
N GLY A 222 -15.27 -6.60 -2.93
CA GLY A 222 -15.35 -6.73 -1.48
C GLY A 222 -15.03 -8.14 -1.00
N ALA A 223 -15.41 -8.42 0.25
CA ALA A 223 -15.22 -9.75 0.86
C ALA A 223 -15.98 -10.86 0.11
N ARG A 224 -17.14 -10.53 -0.48
CA ARG A 224 -17.96 -11.46 -1.29
C ARG A 224 -17.18 -11.94 -2.53
N GLU A 225 -16.67 -11.02 -3.33
CA GLU A 225 -15.90 -11.33 -4.54
C GLU A 225 -14.59 -12.04 -4.22
N VAL A 226 -13.87 -11.59 -3.18
CA VAL A 226 -12.68 -12.30 -2.68
C VAL A 226 -13.01 -13.73 -2.29
N GLY A 227 -14.16 -13.96 -1.63
CA GLY A 227 -14.64 -15.31 -1.29
C GLY A 227 -14.86 -16.18 -2.52
N PHE A 228 -15.57 -15.67 -3.54
CA PHE A 228 -15.80 -16.40 -4.79
C PHE A 228 -14.50 -16.71 -5.54
N MET A 229 -13.59 -15.74 -5.63
CA MET A 229 -12.30 -15.92 -6.31
C MET A 229 -11.39 -16.89 -5.56
N ALA A 230 -11.27 -16.76 -4.24
CA ALA A 230 -10.48 -17.68 -3.41
C ALA A 230 -11.04 -19.10 -3.43
N GLY A 231 -12.36 -19.25 -3.44
CA GLY A 231 -13.03 -20.55 -3.60
C GLY A 231 -12.69 -21.21 -4.94
N MET A 232 -12.74 -20.45 -6.04
CA MET A 232 -12.38 -20.96 -7.36
C MET A 232 -10.88 -21.24 -7.49
N MET A 233 -10.02 -20.41 -6.89
CA MET A 233 -8.58 -20.66 -6.79
C MET A 233 -8.30 -22.00 -6.12
N LYS A 234 -8.93 -22.27 -4.97
CA LYS A 234 -8.82 -23.54 -4.24
C LYS A 234 -9.29 -24.73 -5.09
N LYS A 235 -10.41 -24.58 -5.78
CA LYS A 235 -10.98 -25.63 -6.65
C LYS A 235 -10.06 -26.00 -7.81
N LEU A 236 -9.51 -24.99 -8.50
CA LEU A 236 -8.69 -25.19 -9.70
C LEU A 236 -7.27 -25.66 -9.37
N SER A 237 -6.65 -25.07 -8.35
CA SER A 237 -5.28 -25.41 -7.93
C SER A 237 -5.20 -26.67 -7.06
N ASN A 238 -6.35 -27.15 -6.55
CA ASN A 238 -6.42 -28.19 -5.52
C ASN A 238 -5.51 -27.89 -4.30
N SER A 239 -5.42 -26.62 -3.93
CA SER A 239 -4.58 -26.15 -2.82
C SER A 239 -5.34 -25.16 -1.93
N ALA A 240 -5.16 -25.28 -0.62
CA ALA A 240 -5.71 -24.35 0.37
C ALA A 240 -4.72 -23.23 0.76
N ALA A 241 -3.63 -23.05 0.01
CA ALA A 241 -2.67 -21.99 0.26
C ALA A 241 -3.29 -20.58 0.11
N ALA A 242 -2.72 -19.61 0.82
CA ALA A 242 -3.24 -18.25 0.87
C ALA A 242 -2.84 -17.44 -0.35
N VAL A 243 -3.70 -17.45 -1.37
CA VAL A 243 -3.50 -16.73 -2.64
C VAL A 243 -4.22 -15.38 -2.66
N PHE A 244 -5.15 -15.13 -1.73
CA PHE A 244 -5.85 -13.86 -1.59
C PHE A 244 -5.77 -13.35 -0.16
N THR A 245 -5.68 -12.03 0.00
CA THR A 245 -5.92 -11.34 1.28
C THR A 245 -7.29 -10.68 1.30
N GLY A 246 -7.74 -10.28 2.48
CA GLY A 246 -9.08 -9.76 2.69
C GLY A 246 -10.15 -10.85 2.71
N LYS A 247 -9.75 -12.09 3.04
CA LYS A 247 -10.64 -13.24 3.19
C LYS A 247 -11.58 -13.05 4.40
N GLY A 248 -12.65 -13.83 4.45
CA GLY A 248 -13.48 -13.92 5.64
C GLY A 248 -12.76 -14.70 6.75
N LEU A 249 -13.04 -14.35 8.01
CA LEU A 249 -12.39 -14.95 9.18
C LEU A 249 -12.48 -16.48 9.19
N ALA A 250 -13.63 -17.02 8.77
CA ALA A 250 -13.87 -18.47 8.72
C ALA A 250 -12.95 -19.25 7.77
N PHE A 251 -12.24 -18.59 6.86
CA PHE A 251 -11.39 -19.23 5.86
C PHE A 251 -10.03 -18.51 5.68
N GLY A 252 -9.45 -18.04 6.79
CA GLY A 252 -8.09 -17.52 6.84
C GLY A 252 -7.95 -16.00 6.70
N GLY A 253 -9.05 -15.25 6.86
CA GLY A 253 -8.98 -13.79 7.01
C GLY A 253 -8.31 -13.37 8.31
N SER A 254 -7.76 -12.15 8.34
CA SER A 254 -7.22 -11.55 9.56
C SER A 254 -8.27 -10.70 10.26
N LEU A 255 -8.25 -10.70 11.61
CA LEU A 255 -8.86 -9.63 12.41
C LEU A 255 -8.19 -8.29 12.06
N MET A 256 -8.78 -7.17 12.49
CA MET A 256 -8.32 -5.80 12.20
C MET A 256 -8.39 -5.38 10.72
N ARG A 257 -8.79 -6.26 9.78
CA ARG A 257 -8.79 -5.93 8.35
C ARG A 257 -9.74 -4.76 8.01
N PRO A 258 -10.99 -4.70 8.51
CA PRO A 258 -11.84 -3.52 8.33
C PRO A 258 -11.21 -2.23 8.87
N GLU A 259 -10.62 -2.29 10.05
CA GLU A 259 -10.11 -1.15 10.82
C GLU A 259 -8.78 -0.61 10.27
N ALA A 260 -7.99 -1.50 9.66
CA ALA A 260 -6.57 -1.33 9.34
C ALA A 260 -6.20 0.00 8.67
N THR A 261 -6.95 0.44 7.66
CA THR A 261 -6.63 1.68 6.95
C THR A 261 -6.94 2.91 7.79
N GLY A 262 -8.11 2.96 8.43
CA GLY A 262 -8.51 4.10 9.28
C GLY A 262 -7.59 4.23 10.50
N TYR A 263 -7.34 3.12 11.18
CA TYR A 263 -6.40 3.09 12.31
C TYR A 263 -4.98 3.44 11.86
N GLY A 264 -4.53 2.91 10.71
CA GLY A 264 -3.23 3.23 10.14
C GLY A 264 -3.04 4.72 9.89
N THR A 265 -4.05 5.39 9.31
CA THR A 265 -4.03 6.84 9.10
C THR A 265 -3.87 7.60 10.42
N ILE A 266 -4.59 7.21 11.47
CA ILE A 266 -4.47 7.82 12.79
C ILE A 266 -3.10 7.56 13.42
N TYR A 267 -2.58 6.33 13.35
CA TYR A 267 -1.26 6.01 13.89
C TYR A 267 -0.14 6.79 13.19
N PHE A 268 -0.23 6.99 11.87
CA PHE A 268 0.74 7.80 11.15
C PHE A 268 0.68 9.27 11.56
N ALA A 269 -0.54 9.85 11.60
CA ALA A 269 -0.75 11.23 12.03
C ALA A 269 -0.31 11.46 13.49
N GLU A 270 -0.53 10.47 14.36
CA GLU A 270 -0.06 10.48 15.76
C GLU A 270 1.47 10.62 15.81
N GLN A 271 2.21 9.87 14.99
CA GLN A 271 3.67 10.02 14.92
C GLN A 271 4.11 11.41 14.42
N MET A 272 3.37 12.01 13.48
CA MET A 272 3.67 13.37 13.00
C MET A 272 3.45 14.41 14.10
N LEU A 273 2.35 14.30 14.86
CA LEU A 273 2.02 15.18 15.97
C LEU A 273 3.03 15.05 17.11
N HIS A 274 3.42 13.83 17.48
CA HIS A 274 4.42 13.60 18.53
C HIS A 274 5.76 14.29 18.25
N ARG A 275 6.19 14.40 16.99
CA ARG A 275 7.42 15.14 16.63
C ARG A 275 7.32 16.65 16.87
N LYS A 276 6.11 17.19 17.01
CA LYS A 276 5.82 18.58 17.37
C LYS A 276 5.37 18.72 18.83
N SER A 277 5.56 17.68 19.64
CA SER A 277 5.07 17.62 21.02
C SER A 277 3.55 17.89 21.13
N GLN A 278 2.80 17.47 20.12
CA GLN A 278 1.34 17.51 20.08
C GLN A 278 0.78 16.09 20.16
N SER A 279 -0.50 15.96 20.51
CA SER A 279 -1.26 14.72 20.54
C SER A 279 -2.63 14.94 19.90
N PHE A 280 -3.40 13.85 19.74
CA PHE A 280 -4.82 13.90 19.36
C PHE A 280 -5.72 14.41 20.50
N ASP A 281 -5.31 14.22 21.76
CA ASP A 281 -6.08 14.60 22.94
C ASP A 281 -6.52 16.07 22.91
N GLY A 282 -7.83 16.30 23.02
CA GLY A 282 -8.45 17.62 22.98
C GLY A 282 -8.48 18.31 21.60
N LYS A 283 -7.90 17.71 20.55
CA LYS A 283 -7.90 18.27 19.20
C LYS A 283 -9.23 18.09 18.49
N THR A 284 -9.60 19.06 17.67
CA THR A 284 -10.73 18.97 16.75
C THR A 284 -10.32 18.33 15.43
N VAL A 285 -11.12 17.37 14.96
CA VAL A 285 -10.82 16.59 13.75
C VAL A 285 -11.96 16.68 12.76
N SER A 286 -11.68 17.16 11.54
CA SER A 286 -12.58 16.99 10.41
C SER A 286 -12.22 15.73 9.64
N ILE A 287 -13.23 14.90 9.38
CA ILE A 287 -13.10 13.69 8.56
C ILE A 287 -14.10 13.84 7.41
N SER A 288 -13.63 13.62 6.19
CA SER A 288 -14.51 13.45 5.03
C SER A 288 -14.79 11.97 4.80
N GLY A 289 -15.93 11.67 4.19
CA GLY A 289 -16.38 10.32 3.99
C GLY A 289 -17.08 9.75 5.22
N SER A 290 -17.77 8.64 4.98
CA SER A 290 -18.52 7.87 5.98
C SER A 290 -18.48 6.39 5.65
N GLY A 291 -17.54 5.99 4.79
CA GLY A 291 -17.22 4.60 4.51
C GLY A 291 -16.27 4.03 5.56
N ASN A 292 -15.84 2.80 5.32
CA ASN A 292 -14.99 2.02 6.21
C ASN A 292 -13.76 2.79 6.75
N VAL A 293 -13.01 3.50 5.89
CA VAL A 293 -11.82 4.26 6.34
C VAL A 293 -12.20 5.38 7.31
N ALA A 294 -13.20 6.19 6.96
CA ALA A 294 -13.65 7.31 7.78
C ALA A 294 -14.23 6.87 9.12
N GLN A 295 -15.02 5.78 9.14
CA GLN A 295 -15.63 5.24 10.35
C GLN A 295 -14.56 4.83 11.37
N TYR A 296 -13.56 4.05 10.95
CA TYR A 296 -12.52 3.57 11.86
C TYR A 296 -11.43 4.63 12.15
N ALA A 297 -11.23 5.61 11.25
CA ALA A 297 -10.45 6.79 11.58
C ALA A 297 -11.14 7.63 12.68
N ALA A 298 -12.45 7.80 12.60
CA ALA A 298 -13.23 8.49 13.64
C ALA A 298 -13.15 7.74 14.97
N GLU A 299 -13.36 6.42 14.96
CA GLU A 299 -13.26 5.56 16.14
C GLU A 299 -11.90 5.72 16.83
N LYS A 300 -10.80 5.53 16.08
CA LYS A 300 -9.46 5.61 16.66
C LYS A 300 -9.07 7.03 17.08
N ALA A 301 -9.51 8.07 16.37
CA ALA A 301 -9.28 9.45 16.78
C ALA A 301 -9.96 9.75 18.13
N MET A 302 -11.20 9.28 18.32
CA MET A 302 -11.92 9.41 19.59
C MET A 302 -11.26 8.62 20.73
N ASP A 303 -10.78 7.40 20.45
CA ASP A 303 -10.02 6.60 21.43
C ASP A 303 -8.78 7.34 21.95
N LEU A 304 -8.17 8.20 21.12
CA LEU A 304 -7.01 9.02 21.47
C LEU A 304 -7.39 10.40 22.07
N GLY A 305 -8.66 10.61 22.42
CA GLY A 305 -9.15 11.83 23.07
C GLY A 305 -9.51 12.98 22.12
N ALA A 306 -9.51 12.74 20.80
CA ALA A 306 -9.87 13.77 19.84
C ALA A 306 -11.38 13.94 19.70
N LYS A 307 -11.78 15.16 19.32
CA LYS A 307 -13.16 15.53 19.05
C LYS A 307 -13.42 15.53 17.55
N VAL A 308 -13.99 14.43 17.04
CA VAL A 308 -14.37 14.32 15.63
C VAL A 308 -15.63 15.15 15.37
N VAL A 309 -15.53 16.20 14.56
CA VAL A 309 -16.64 17.15 14.34
C VAL A 309 -17.36 16.98 13.01
N THR A 310 -16.81 16.23 12.06
CA THR A 310 -17.46 15.99 10.77
C THR A 310 -17.36 14.54 10.30
N LEU A 311 -18.36 14.14 9.53
CA LEU A 311 -18.31 13.04 8.55
C LEU A 311 -19.03 13.53 7.29
N SER A 312 -18.73 12.95 6.13
CA SER A 312 -19.43 13.33 4.89
C SER A 312 -19.84 12.14 4.03
N ASP A 313 -20.76 12.36 3.10
CA ASP A 313 -20.99 11.44 1.98
C ASP A 313 -21.16 12.24 0.70
N SER A 314 -21.58 11.58 -0.39
CA SER A 314 -21.76 12.23 -1.68
C SER A 314 -22.74 13.40 -1.66
N ASP A 315 -23.61 13.47 -0.65
CA ASP A 315 -24.72 14.42 -0.61
C ASP A 315 -24.38 15.66 0.22
N GLY A 316 -23.32 15.62 1.04
CA GLY A 316 -22.90 16.73 1.88
C GLY A 316 -22.17 16.31 3.17
N THR A 317 -22.01 17.27 4.08
CA THR A 317 -21.27 17.11 5.34
C THR A 317 -22.20 17.14 6.55
N LEU A 318 -22.12 16.12 7.40
CA LEU A 318 -22.66 16.13 8.75
C LEU A 318 -21.69 16.91 9.65
N HIS A 319 -22.19 17.95 10.33
CA HIS A 319 -21.39 18.75 11.26
C HIS A 319 -21.96 18.64 12.68
N VAL A 320 -21.11 18.17 13.60
CA VAL A 320 -21.42 18.02 15.01
C VAL A 320 -20.40 18.82 15.82
N PRO A 321 -20.65 20.12 16.09
CA PRO A 321 -19.72 20.98 16.83
C PRO A 321 -19.38 20.45 18.23
N GLY A 322 -20.27 19.65 18.82
CA GLY A 322 -20.08 18.97 20.11
C GLY A 322 -19.20 17.72 20.05
N GLY A 323 -18.80 17.28 18.87
CA GLY A 323 -18.11 16.02 18.64
C GLY A 323 -19.09 14.86 18.45
N ILE A 324 -18.72 13.92 17.59
CA ILE A 324 -19.40 12.64 17.42
C ILE A 324 -19.04 11.77 18.64
N GLY A 325 -20.03 11.16 19.29
CA GLY A 325 -19.81 10.20 20.37
C GLY A 325 -19.83 8.75 19.85
N ILE A 326 -19.37 7.80 20.67
CA ILE A 326 -19.28 6.39 20.25
C ILE A 326 -20.63 5.79 19.82
N ASP A 327 -21.72 6.12 20.52
CA ASP A 327 -23.05 5.61 20.17
C ASP A 327 -23.59 6.23 18.88
N MET A 328 -23.30 7.52 18.67
CA MET A 328 -23.59 8.23 17.41
C MET A 328 -22.82 7.59 16.26
N LEU A 329 -21.53 7.28 16.44
CA LEU A 329 -20.73 6.61 15.43
C LEU A 329 -21.29 5.21 15.11
N LYS A 330 -21.66 4.42 16.11
CA LYS A 330 -22.28 3.08 15.89
C LYS A 330 -23.57 3.17 15.08
N GLU A 331 -24.43 4.14 15.37
CA GLU A 331 -25.66 4.35 14.60
C GLU A 331 -25.35 4.77 13.15
N ILE A 332 -24.34 5.63 12.94
CA ILE A 332 -23.85 5.97 11.61
C ILE A 332 -23.30 4.72 10.89
N MET A 333 -22.53 3.86 11.57
CA MET A 333 -22.00 2.63 10.99
C MET A 333 -23.13 1.68 10.58
N ASP A 334 -24.17 1.50 11.40
CA ASP A 334 -25.33 0.68 11.04
C ASP A 334 -26.07 1.28 9.83
N LEU A 335 -26.32 2.59 9.83
CA LEU A 335 -26.95 3.29 8.73
C LEU A 335 -26.19 3.10 7.42
N LYS A 336 -24.86 3.26 7.43
CA LYS A 336 -24.04 3.20 6.20
C LYS A 336 -23.78 1.76 5.76
N ASN A 337 -23.54 0.83 6.68
CA ASN A 337 -23.08 -0.53 6.36
C ASN A 337 -24.24 -1.52 6.19
N VAL A 338 -25.33 -1.36 6.94
CA VAL A 338 -26.50 -2.26 6.93
C VAL A 338 -27.65 -1.66 6.12
N GLN A 339 -28.11 -0.47 6.52
CA GLN A 339 -29.29 0.16 5.89
C GLN A 339 -28.97 0.81 4.54
N ARG A 340 -27.68 1.09 4.27
CA ARG A 340 -27.19 1.82 3.08
C ARG A 340 -27.82 3.21 2.92
N GLY A 341 -28.11 3.88 4.04
CA GLY A 341 -28.74 5.20 4.08
C GLY A 341 -27.77 6.38 3.88
N ARG A 342 -28.33 7.59 3.90
CA ARG A 342 -27.59 8.86 3.75
C ARG A 342 -27.39 9.58 5.08
N LEU A 343 -26.30 10.33 5.21
CA LEU A 343 -26.03 11.13 6.42
C LEU A 343 -27.07 12.25 6.63
N SER A 344 -27.73 12.71 5.57
CA SER A 344 -28.86 13.65 5.66
C SER A 344 -30.04 13.06 6.43
N GLU A 345 -30.33 11.77 6.25
CA GLU A 345 -31.37 11.06 7.02
C GLU A 345 -31.00 10.97 8.49
N PHE A 346 -29.74 10.66 8.78
CA PHE A 346 -29.21 10.65 10.15
C PHE A 346 -29.36 12.00 10.83
N ALA A 347 -28.94 13.06 10.13
CA ALA A 347 -29.01 14.42 10.63
C ALA A 347 -30.46 14.86 10.90
N ALA A 348 -31.39 14.53 10.01
CA ALA A 348 -32.81 14.82 10.19
C ALA A 348 -33.40 14.10 11.41
N ARG A 349 -33.09 12.81 11.59
CA ARG A 349 -33.54 12.01 12.75
C ARG A 349 -33.02 12.56 14.07
N ASN A 350 -31.77 13.03 14.09
CA ASN A 350 -31.08 13.50 15.29
C ASN A 350 -31.08 15.04 15.47
N LYS A 351 -31.77 15.78 14.59
CA LYS A 351 -31.81 17.26 14.56
C LYS A 351 -30.41 17.90 14.54
N LEU A 352 -29.49 17.30 13.78
CA LEU A 352 -28.12 17.79 13.59
C LEU A 352 -28.00 18.62 12.31
N ALA A 353 -26.94 19.41 12.21
CA ALA A 353 -26.65 20.19 11.01
C ALA A 353 -26.11 19.30 9.88
N PHE A 354 -26.74 19.39 8.72
CA PHE A 354 -26.25 18.78 7.48
C PHE A 354 -26.08 19.84 6.40
N GLU A 355 -24.84 20.02 5.97
CA GLU A 355 -24.46 20.98 4.93
C GLU A 355 -24.46 20.29 3.56
N ALA A 356 -25.63 20.34 2.88
CA ALA A 356 -25.81 19.71 1.58
C ALA A 356 -24.84 20.26 0.52
N GLY A 357 -24.26 19.34 -0.27
CA GLY A 357 -23.34 19.66 -1.37
C GLY A 357 -21.99 20.24 -0.94
N LYS A 358 -21.71 20.35 0.36
CA LYS A 358 -20.46 20.92 0.88
C LYS A 358 -19.52 19.86 1.42
N ARG A 359 -18.22 20.09 1.20
CA ARG A 359 -17.10 19.39 1.83
C ARG A 359 -16.84 19.96 3.24
N PRO A 360 -16.14 19.24 4.14
CA PRO A 360 -15.94 19.70 5.51
C PRO A 360 -14.85 20.78 5.69
N TRP A 361 -14.13 21.15 4.63
CA TRP A 361 -12.86 21.88 4.72
C TRP A 361 -12.98 23.36 5.15
N HIS A 362 -14.19 23.94 5.13
CA HIS A 362 -14.43 25.29 5.65
C HIS A 362 -14.50 25.35 7.18
N ILE A 363 -14.67 24.21 7.86
CA ILE A 363 -14.83 24.13 9.32
C ILE A 363 -13.44 24.24 9.98
N PRO A 364 -13.22 25.21 10.90
CA PRO A 364 -11.94 25.32 11.60
C PRO A 364 -11.66 24.10 12.47
N VAL A 365 -10.53 23.44 12.23
CA VAL A 365 -10.09 22.25 12.97
C VAL A 365 -8.57 22.20 13.10
N ASP A 366 -8.09 21.44 14.08
CA ASP A 366 -6.66 21.17 14.27
C ASP A 366 -6.13 20.13 13.27
N ILE A 367 -6.97 19.14 12.93
CA ILE A 367 -6.58 17.97 12.11
C ILE A 367 -7.64 17.73 11.03
N ALA A 368 -7.21 17.54 9.77
CA ALA A 368 -8.09 17.18 8.66
C ALA A 368 -7.70 15.82 8.07
N LEU A 369 -8.68 14.91 7.93
CA LEU A 369 -8.48 13.55 7.44
C LEU A 369 -9.34 13.28 6.20
N PRO A 370 -8.83 13.52 4.98
CA PRO A 370 -9.56 13.22 3.77
C PRO A 370 -9.63 11.71 3.50
N CYS A 371 -10.84 11.16 3.62
CA CYS A 371 -11.10 9.71 3.61
C CYS A 371 -12.26 9.28 2.67
N ALA A 372 -12.66 10.12 1.71
CA ALA A 372 -13.78 9.83 0.82
C ALA A 372 -13.34 9.34 -0.57
N THR A 373 -12.67 10.19 -1.36
CA THR A 373 -12.38 9.92 -2.77
C THR A 373 -11.14 10.70 -3.24
N GLN A 374 -10.64 10.36 -4.43
CA GLN A 374 -9.57 11.09 -5.10
C GLN A 374 -9.99 12.53 -5.41
N ASN A 375 -9.06 13.49 -5.29
CA ASN A 375 -9.23 14.92 -5.59
C ASN A 375 -10.44 15.59 -4.87
N GLU A 376 -10.72 15.17 -3.63
CA GLU A 376 -11.77 15.75 -2.79
C GLU A 376 -11.34 17.01 -2.02
N LEU A 377 -10.04 17.32 -1.99
CA LEU A 377 -9.48 18.50 -1.31
C LEU A 377 -8.60 19.24 -2.31
N ASP A 378 -9.05 20.41 -2.76
CA ASP A 378 -8.34 21.24 -3.74
C ASP A 378 -7.56 22.40 -3.10
N GLY A 379 -6.85 23.19 -3.93
CA GLY A 379 -6.03 24.30 -3.44
C GLY A 379 -6.80 25.34 -2.62
N ASN A 380 -8.06 25.63 -2.97
CA ASN A 380 -8.88 26.61 -2.23
C ASN A 380 -9.31 26.04 -0.87
N ASP A 381 -9.64 24.76 -0.84
CA ASP A 381 -9.92 24.02 0.41
C ASP A 381 -8.67 24.03 1.32
N ALA A 382 -7.49 23.78 0.76
CA ALA A 382 -6.22 23.78 1.48
C ALA A 382 -5.86 25.17 2.06
N GLU A 383 -6.01 26.24 1.27
CA GLU A 383 -5.79 27.61 1.73
C GLU A 383 -6.75 27.97 2.87
N THR A 384 -8.00 27.52 2.78
CA THR A 384 -9.00 27.73 3.83
C THR A 384 -8.61 27.01 5.12
N LEU A 385 -8.19 25.75 5.05
CA LEU A 385 -7.71 24.98 6.20
C LEU A 385 -6.47 25.62 6.84
N VAL A 386 -5.49 26.04 6.04
CA VAL A 386 -4.28 26.72 6.53
C VAL A 386 -4.65 28.03 7.23
N ARG A 387 -5.52 28.84 6.63
CA ARG A 387 -6.01 30.10 7.23
C ARG A 387 -6.74 29.86 8.55
N ASN A 388 -7.44 28.73 8.67
CA ASN A 388 -8.13 28.32 9.89
C ASN A 388 -7.18 27.70 10.95
N GLY A 389 -5.89 27.55 10.65
CA GLY A 389 -4.88 27.09 11.62
C GLY A 389 -4.72 25.57 11.69
N VAL A 390 -5.05 24.82 10.62
CA VAL A 390 -4.85 23.37 10.59
C VAL A 390 -3.39 22.99 10.89
N LEU A 391 -3.19 22.07 11.84
CA LEU A 391 -1.86 21.61 12.25
C LEU A 391 -1.41 20.41 11.42
N CYS A 392 -2.33 19.49 11.14
CA CYS A 392 -2.05 18.22 10.49
C CYS A 392 -3.11 17.83 9.46
N VAL A 393 -2.67 17.35 8.30
CA VAL A 393 -3.51 16.77 7.25
C VAL A 393 -2.95 15.40 6.92
N ALA A 394 -3.76 14.34 7.06
CA ALA A 394 -3.31 12.98 6.77
C ALA A 394 -4.32 12.22 5.93
N GLU A 395 -3.89 11.75 4.76
CA GLU A 395 -4.77 11.15 3.78
C GLU A 395 -5.18 9.72 4.18
N GLY A 396 -6.47 9.46 4.29
CA GLY A 396 -7.04 8.11 4.44
C GLY A 396 -7.47 7.51 3.10
N ALA A 397 -7.96 8.34 2.17
CA ALA A 397 -8.26 7.94 0.80
C ALA A 397 -6.99 7.87 -0.07
N ASN A 398 -7.10 7.34 -1.29
CA ASN A 398 -6.00 7.34 -2.25
C ASN A 398 -6.02 8.65 -3.05
N MET A 399 -4.95 9.45 -2.93
CA MET A 399 -4.78 10.75 -3.60
C MET A 399 -5.98 11.72 -3.44
N PRO A 400 -6.51 11.94 -2.22
CA PRO A 400 -7.61 12.86 -2.03
C PRO A 400 -7.24 14.33 -2.26
N SER A 401 -5.99 14.73 -2.01
CA SER A 401 -5.57 16.12 -2.23
C SER A 401 -5.07 16.32 -3.65
N THR A 402 -5.46 17.42 -4.31
CA THR A 402 -4.86 17.79 -5.60
C THR A 402 -3.41 18.26 -5.40
N LEU A 403 -2.61 18.29 -6.48
CA LEU A 403 -1.21 18.75 -6.39
C LEU A 403 -1.12 20.18 -5.83
N GLU A 404 -2.07 21.05 -6.20
CA GLU A 404 -2.15 22.42 -5.71
C GLU A 404 -2.39 22.45 -4.18
N ALA A 405 -3.26 21.58 -3.66
CA ALA A 405 -3.49 21.46 -2.23
C ALA A 405 -2.24 21.00 -1.47
N VAL A 406 -1.53 20.00 -2.02
CA VAL A 406 -0.26 19.52 -1.44
C VAL A 406 0.76 20.65 -1.36
N ASP A 407 0.92 21.42 -2.44
CA ASP A 407 1.84 22.56 -2.49
C ASP A 407 1.50 23.63 -1.45
N VAL A 408 0.21 23.90 -1.22
CA VAL A 408 -0.24 24.84 -0.18
C VAL A 408 0.19 24.35 1.20
N PHE A 409 -0.06 23.08 1.55
CA PHE A 409 0.30 22.53 2.86
C PHE A 409 1.82 22.48 3.07
N VAL A 410 2.57 22.03 2.06
CA VAL A 410 4.05 21.95 2.12
C VAL A 410 4.65 23.34 2.29
N ARG A 411 4.13 24.35 1.58
CA ARG A 411 4.60 25.74 1.67
C ARG A 411 4.24 26.39 3.00
N ALA A 412 3.07 26.09 3.55
CA ALA A 412 2.63 26.59 4.84
C ALA A 412 3.35 25.94 6.03
N GLY A 413 4.06 24.83 5.81
CA GLY A 413 4.70 24.06 6.89
C GLY A 413 3.70 23.24 7.72
N THR A 414 2.48 23.05 7.22
CA THR A 414 1.49 22.14 7.79
C THR A 414 2.02 20.71 7.74
N LEU A 415 1.78 19.92 8.79
CA LEU A 415 2.12 18.51 8.79
C LEU A 415 1.24 17.78 7.78
N TYR A 416 1.74 17.54 6.56
CA TYR A 416 1.00 16.84 5.51
C TYR A 416 1.53 15.41 5.31
N ALA A 417 0.64 14.42 5.38
CA ALA A 417 0.93 13.01 5.19
C ALA A 417 0.35 12.49 3.87
N PRO A 418 1.18 12.04 2.90
CA PRO A 418 0.67 11.49 1.65
C PRO A 418 0.03 10.11 1.87
N GLY A 419 -1.05 9.83 1.15
CA GLY A 419 -1.83 8.59 1.29
C GLY A 419 -0.99 7.32 1.14
N LYS A 420 0.02 7.33 0.25
CA LYS A 420 0.95 6.20 0.07
C LYS A 420 1.63 5.75 1.36
N ALA A 421 1.81 6.66 2.32
CA ALA A 421 2.33 6.36 3.66
C ALA A 421 1.19 6.23 4.68
N SER A 422 0.33 7.24 4.83
CA SER A 422 -0.66 7.28 5.92
C SER A 422 -1.73 6.20 5.83
N ASN A 423 -2.19 5.84 4.64
CA ASN A 423 -3.24 4.82 4.45
C ASN A 423 -2.67 3.41 4.17
N ALA A 424 -1.36 3.21 4.39
CA ALA A 424 -0.68 1.93 4.16
C ALA A 424 -1.11 0.82 5.13
N GLY A 425 -1.81 1.15 6.22
CA GLY A 425 -2.28 0.19 7.21
C GLY A 425 -3.09 -0.98 6.62
N GLY A 426 -3.95 -0.71 5.64
CA GLY A 426 -4.73 -1.75 4.97
C GLY A 426 -3.88 -2.79 4.23
N VAL A 427 -2.77 -2.37 3.63
CA VAL A 427 -1.85 -3.30 2.96
C VAL A 427 -0.85 -3.93 3.94
N ALA A 428 -0.49 -3.23 5.02
CA ALA A 428 0.26 -3.81 6.13
C ALA A 428 -0.49 -5.00 6.74
N VAL A 429 -1.77 -4.84 7.11
CA VAL A 429 -2.59 -5.94 7.62
C VAL A 429 -2.83 -7.03 6.58
N SER A 430 -2.84 -6.70 5.28
CA SER A 430 -2.83 -7.73 4.23
C SER A 430 -1.55 -8.58 4.27
N GLY A 431 -0.37 -7.97 4.46
CA GLY A 431 0.88 -8.70 4.67
C GLY A 431 0.89 -9.51 5.98
N LEU A 432 0.27 -8.99 7.05
CA LEU A 432 0.07 -9.76 8.29
C LEU A 432 -0.89 -10.94 8.11
N GLU A 433 -1.93 -10.80 7.28
CA GLU A 433 -2.82 -11.91 6.91
C GLU A 433 -2.04 -13.01 6.17
N MET A 434 -1.13 -12.64 5.26
CA MET A 434 -0.22 -13.59 4.60
C MET A 434 0.68 -14.30 5.62
N ALA A 435 1.28 -13.55 6.57
CA ALA A 435 2.14 -14.12 7.60
C ALA A 435 1.39 -15.12 8.50
N GLN A 436 0.18 -14.77 8.96
CA GLN A 436 -0.69 -15.65 9.74
C GLN A 436 -1.03 -16.94 8.97
N ASN A 437 -1.35 -16.80 7.68
CA ASN A 437 -1.71 -17.93 6.83
C ASN A 437 -0.53 -18.87 6.56
N SER A 438 0.68 -18.33 6.34
CA SER A 438 1.91 -19.12 6.22
C SER A 438 2.24 -19.85 7.52
N GLN A 439 1.97 -19.25 8.67
CA GLN A 439 2.12 -19.87 9.99
C GLN A 439 0.99 -20.85 10.33
N ARG A 440 -0.15 -20.77 9.63
CA ARG A 440 -1.40 -21.48 9.96
C ARG A 440 -1.92 -21.17 11.37
N LEU A 441 -1.64 -19.96 11.85
CA LEU A 441 -2.05 -19.46 13.16
C LEU A 441 -2.74 -18.12 12.99
N SER A 442 -3.94 -17.99 13.55
CA SER A 442 -4.64 -16.71 13.63
C SER A 442 -4.19 -15.96 14.87
N TRP A 443 -3.99 -14.66 14.74
CA TRP A 443 -3.66 -13.80 15.87
C TRP A 443 -4.90 -13.16 16.47
N HIS A 444 -4.80 -12.81 17.76
CA HIS A 444 -5.83 -12.00 18.41
C HIS A 444 -5.81 -10.57 17.87
N HIS A 445 -6.95 -9.89 17.96
CA HIS A 445 -7.11 -8.51 17.51
C HIS A 445 -6.00 -7.58 18.02
N ALA A 446 -5.70 -7.64 19.32
CA ALA A 446 -4.68 -6.80 19.95
C ALA A 446 -3.27 -7.04 19.38
N GLU A 447 -2.92 -8.27 19.04
CA GLU A 447 -1.60 -8.57 18.44
C GLU A 447 -1.50 -8.00 17.01
N VAL A 448 -2.58 -8.10 16.22
CA VAL A 448 -2.59 -7.51 14.86
C VAL A 448 -2.49 -5.98 14.95
N ASP A 449 -3.19 -5.37 15.91
CA ASP A 449 -3.17 -3.92 16.14
C ASP A 449 -1.79 -3.42 16.59
N GLU A 450 -1.14 -4.11 17.54
CA GLU A 450 0.21 -3.76 18.00
C GLU A 450 1.23 -3.80 16.84
N ARG A 451 1.16 -4.86 16.01
CA ARG A 451 2.01 -4.99 14.82
C ARG A 451 1.71 -3.92 13.79
N LEU A 452 0.45 -3.59 13.55
CA LEU A 452 0.05 -2.50 12.66
C LEU A 452 0.64 -1.17 13.16
N ARG A 453 0.52 -0.87 14.45
CA ARG A 453 1.05 0.37 15.03
C ARG A 453 2.57 0.46 14.89
N ALA A 454 3.28 -0.64 15.10
CA ALA A 454 4.73 -0.73 14.87
C ALA A 454 5.08 -0.46 13.39
N ILE A 455 4.38 -1.08 12.45
CA ILE A 455 4.60 -0.86 11.01
C ILE A 455 4.36 0.60 10.64
N MET A 456 3.27 1.22 11.11
CA MET A 456 3.00 2.63 10.80
C MET A 456 4.07 3.57 11.36
N LYS A 457 4.64 3.24 12.53
CA LYS A 457 5.79 3.94 13.08
C LYS A 457 7.03 3.79 12.21
N ASP A 458 7.35 2.58 11.74
CA ASP A 458 8.48 2.35 10.85
C ASP A 458 8.33 3.09 9.50
N ILE A 459 7.11 3.11 8.93
CA ILE A 459 6.80 3.88 7.71
C ILE A 459 7.10 5.36 7.96
N HIS A 460 6.63 5.90 9.10
CA HIS A 460 6.87 7.28 9.48
C HIS A 460 8.36 7.59 9.63
N GLU A 461 9.12 6.77 10.36
CA GLU A 461 10.56 6.95 10.55
C GLU A 461 11.33 6.93 9.23
N ASN A 462 10.93 6.06 8.28
CA ASN A 462 11.50 6.04 6.94
C ASN A 462 11.19 7.32 6.16
N CYS A 463 9.95 7.82 6.24
CA CYS A 463 9.59 9.09 5.61
C CYS A 463 10.38 10.26 6.21
N VAL A 464 10.58 10.28 7.54
CA VAL A 464 11.40 11.30 8.21
C VAL A 464 12.85 11.23 7.74
N ARG A 465 13.44 10.03 7.70
CA ARG A 465 14.84 9.82 7.30
C ARG A 465 15.13 10.37 5.90
N HIS A 466 14.24 10.12 4.95
CA HIS A 466 14.44 10.53 3.55
C HIS A 466 13.82 11.89 3.21
N GLY A 467 12.89 12.39 4.03
CA GLY A 467 12.19 13.66 3.81
C GLY A 467 12.74 14.84 4.61
N THR A 468 13.68 14.62 5.53
CA THR A 468 14.29 15.72 6.32
C THR A 468 15.18 16.57 5.41
N ARG A 469 14.85 17.86 5.33
CA ARG A 469 15.59 18.88 4.57
C ARG A 469 16.74 19.46 5.41
N PRO A 470 17.71 20.17 4.79
CA PRO A 470 18.84 20.76 5.50
C PRO A 470 18.48 21.75 6.62
N ASP A 471 17.31 22.38 6.52
CA ASP A 471 16.76 23.30 7.53
C ASP A 471 16.04 22.58 8.69
N GLY A 472 16.00 21.25 8.68
CA GLY A 472 15.33 20.41 9.68
C GLY A 472 13.83 20.26 9.47
N SER A 473 13.24 20.90 8.45
CA SER A 473 11.85 20.64 8.05
C SER A 473 11.72 19.27 7.39
N ILE A 474 10.51 18.69 7.39
CA ILE A 474 10.26 17.35 6.87
C ILE A 474 9.24 17.44 5.75
N ASN A 475 9.62 17.01 4.55
CA ASN A 475 8.70 16.78 3.45
C ASN A 475 8.35 15.28 3.38
N TYR A 476 7.17 14.91 3.90
CA TYR A 476 6.74 13.51 3.88
C TYR A 476 6.42 13.00 2.47
N VAL A 477 6.14 13.88 1.49
CA VAL A 477 5.94 13.48 0.09
C VAL A 477 7.25 12.95 -0.50
N ASP A 478 8.31 13.76 -0.40
CA ASP A 478 9.65 13.35 -0.83
C ASP A 478 10.11 12.13 -0.03
N GLY A 479 9.92 12.16 1.29
CA GLY A 479 10.30 11.09 2.19
C GLY A 479 9.66 9.75 1.84
N ALA A 480 8.35 9.72 1.58
CA ALA A 480 7.64 8.50 1.22
C ALA A 480 8.06 7.99 -0.17
N ASN A 481 8.20 8.87 -1.16
CA ASN A 481 8.63 8.49 -2.51
C ASN A 481 10.05 7.94 -2.52
N ILE A 482 10.99 8.64 -1.89
CA ILE A 482 12.40 8.24 -1.82
C ILE A 482 12.57 6.95 -1.01
N ALA A 483 11.94 6.84 0.16
CA ALA A 483 12.05 5.62 0.98
C ALA A 483 11.46 4.39 0.27
N GLY A 484 10.29 4.54 -0.35
CA GLY A 484 9.66 3.49 -1.14
C GLY A 484 10.54 3.05 -2.32
N PHE A 485 11.14 4.01 -3.03
CA PHE A 485 12.05 3.77 -4.14
C PHE A 485 13.33 3.07 -3.71
N VAL A 486 14.03 3.58 -2.69
CA VAL A 486 15.37 3.10 -2.28
C VAL A 486 15.38 1.60 -2.00
N LYS A 487 14.41 1.09 -1.25
CA LYS A 487 14.34 -0.34 -0.91
C LYS A 487 14.13 -1.22 -2.16
N VAL A 488 13.28 -0.79 -3.09
CA VAL A 488 13.04 -1.52 -4.35
C VAL A 488 14.27 -1.45 -5.25
N ALA A 489 14.85 -0.25 -5.39
CA ALA A 489 16.03 0.02 -6.18
C ALA A 489 17.25 -0.79 -5.72
N ASP A 490 17.53 -0.80 -4.42
CA ASP A 490 18.62 -1.59 -3.83
C ASP A 490 18.38 -3.10 -4.07
N ALA A 491 17.15 -3.58 -3.94
CA ALA A 491 16.80 -4.98 -4.19
C ALA A 491 16.98 -5.37 -5.67
N MET A 492 16.56 -4.51 -6.61
CA MET A 492 16.72 -4.72 -8.05
C MET A 492 18.19 -4.71 -8.46
N LEU A 493 18.99 -3.78 -7.92
CA LEU A 493 20.44 -3.73 -8.20
C LEU A 493 21.14 -5.00 -7.68
N ALA A 494 20.80 -5.46 -6.48
CA ALA A 494 21.39 -6.66 -5.88
C ALA A 494 21.02 -7.96 -6.62
N GLN A 495 19.83 -8.01 -7.24
CA GLN A 495 19.35 -9.18 -7.99
C GLN A 495 19.79 -9.22 -9.45
N GLY A 496 20.52 -8.19 -9.92
CA GLY A 496 21.08 -8.16 -11.27
C GLY A 496 20.07 -7.73 -12.35
N ILE A 497 20.29 -8.21 -13.57
CA ILE A 497 19.48 -7.88 -14.76
C ILE A 497 18.64 -9.10 -15.11
N TYR A 498 17.32 -8.98 -14.98
CA TYR A 498 16.32 -10.02 -15.22
C TYR A 498 15.15 -9.51 -16.05
#